data_AF-A0A7V9QB45-F1
#
_entry.id   AF-A0A7V9QB45-F1
#
_cell.length_a   1.000
_cell.length_b   1.000
_cell.length_c   1.000
_cell.angle_alpha   90.00
_cell.angle_beta   90.00
_cell.angle_gamma   90.00
#
_symmetry.space_group_name_H-M   'P 1'
#
loop_
_entity.id
_entity.type
_entity.pdbx_description
1 polymer ?
#
loop_
_entity_poly.entity_id
_entity_poly.type
_entity_poly.pdbx_seq_one_letter_code
_entity_poly.pdbx_strand_id
1 'polypeptide(L)' 'TSRLEGVNNKIKVIKRRSYGFHDPEYFALKVKQAFPG' A
#
# COMPACT_ATOMS: atom_id res chain seq x y z
N THR A 1 -7.23 11.71 15.67
CA THR A 1 -7.81 10.46 15.12
C THR A 1 -7.42 10.15 13.67
N SER A 2 -6.78 11.06 12.90
CA SER A 2 -6.83 10.93 11.42
C SER A 2 -5.58 10.41 10.69
N ARG A 3 -4.43 10.17 11.36
CA ARG A 3 -3.20 9.73 10.66
C ARG A 3 -3.21 8.25 10.27
N LEU A 4 -3.63 7.37 11.19
CA LEU A 4 -3.71 5.92 10.95
C LEU A 4 -4.78 5.55 9.91
N GLU A 5 -5.92 6.25 9.91
CA GLU A 5 -6.97 6.06 8.90
C GLU A 5 -6.49 6.37 7.48
N GLY A 6 -5.74 7.47 7.30
CA GLY A 6 -5.18 7.84 5.99
C GLY A 6 -4.18 6.81 5.46
N VAL A 7 -3.34 6.26 6.34
CA VAL A 7 -2.39 5.19 6.00
C VAL A 7 -3.14 3.92 5.57
N ASN A 8 -4.16 3.51 6.33
CA ASN A 8 -4.95 2.31 6.03
C ASN A 8 -5.69 2.44 4.69
N ASN A 9 -6.26 3.60 4.38
CA ASN A 9 -6.90 3.83 3.09
C ASN A 9 -5.90 3.79 1.93
N LYS A 10 -4.70 4.36 2.11
CA LYS A 10 -3.67 4.36 1.07
C LYS A 10 -3.13 2.96 0.79
N ILE A 11 -2.94 2.13 1.82
CA ILE A 11 -2.58 0.71 1.68
C ILE A 11 -3.67 -0.06 0.93
N LYS A 12 -4.95 0.18 1.27
CA LYS A 12 -6.10 -0.44 0.58
C LYS A 12 -6.16 -0.04 -0.90
N VAL A 13 -5.81 1.21 -1.24
CA VAL A 13 -5.71 1.71 -2.62
C VAL A 13 -4.52 1.11 -3.38
N ILE A 14 -3.39 0.86 -2.73
CA ILE A 14 -2.26 0.16 -3.35
C ILE A 14 -2.65 -1.28 -3.64
N LYS A 15 -3.28 -1.97 -2.67
CA LYS A 15 -3.75 -3.36 -2.83
C LYS A 15 -4.71 -3.50 -4.01
N ARG A 16 -5.65 -2.56 -4.21
CA ARG A 16 -6.57 -2.62 -5.37
C ARG A 16 -5.91 -2.41 -6.73
N ARG A 17 -4.85 -1.61 -6.80
CA ARG A 17 -4.08 -1.43 -8.04
C ARG A 17 -3.14 -2.61 -8.32
N SER A 18 -2.93 -3.45 -7.31
CA SER A 18 -2.02 -4.60 -7.34
C SER A 18 -2.75 -5.91 -7.66
N TYR A 19 -4.07 -5.93 -7.84
CA TYR A 19 -4.84 -7.19 -8.02
C TYR A 19 -4.40 -8.05 -9.22
N GLY A 20 -3.59 -7.53 -10.14
CA GLY A 20 -2.98 -8.31 -11.24
C GLY A 20 -1.61 -8.93 -10.94
N PHE A 21 -0.95 -8.50 -9.86
CA PHE A 21 0.36 -9.00 -9.45
C PHE A 21 0.17 -9.86 -8.20
N HIS A 22 0.10 -11.18 -8.38
CA HIS A 22 0.07 -12.17 -7.29
C HIS A 22 1.46 -12.30 -6.64
N ASP A 23 2.12 -11.15 -6.42
CA ASP A 23 3.49 -11.11 -5.97
C ASP A 23 3.55 -10.25 -4.70
N PRO A 24 3.52 -10.89 -3.51
CA PRO A 24 3.49 -10.17 -2.24
C PRO A 24 4.77 -9.35 -2.01
N GLU A 25 5.88 -9.72 -2.66
CA GLU A 25 7.14 -8.98 -2.61
C GLU A 25 7.04 -7.66 -3.38
N TYR A 26 6.40 -7.67 -4.55
CA TYR A 26 6.11 -6.46 -5.32
C TYR A 26 5.18 -5.51 -4.57
N PHE A 27 4.17 -6.04 -3.87
CA PHE A 27 3.28 -5.26 -3.02
C PHE A 27 4.04 -4.60 -1.86
N ALA A 28 4.91 -5.34 -1.17
CA ALA A 28 5.74 -4.80 -0.10
C ALA A 28 6.69 -3.69 -0.60
N LEU A 29 7.25 -3.84 -1.80
CA LEU A 29 8.08 -2.83 -2.44
C LEU A 29 7.28 -1.55 -2.75
N LYS A 30 6.04 -1.69 -3.24
CA LYS A 30 5.17 -0.54 -3.51
C LYS A 30 4.67 0.16 -2.26
N VAL A 31 4.44 -0.58 -1.17
CA VAL A 31 4.14 0.02 0.13
C VAL A 31 5.35 0.80 0.65
N LYS A 32 6.56 0.22 0.60
CA LYS A 32 7.80 0.93 0.99
C LYS A 32 8.05 2.21 0.18
N GLN A 33 7.83 2.18 -1.14
CA GLN A 33 7.91 3.40 -1.98
C GLN A 33 6.85 4.45 -1.64
N ALA A 34 5.66 4.04 -1.19
CA ALA A 34 4.57 4.95 -0.87
C ALA A 34 4.74 5.66 0.49
N PHE A 35 5.62 5.14 1.35
CA PHE A 35 5.92 5.68 2.67
C PHE A 35 7.46 5.74 2.91
N PRO A 36 8.19 6.61 2.20
CA PRO A 36 9.63 6.80 2.39
C PRO A 36 9.91 7.76 3.57
N GLY A 37 9.48 7.40 4.77
CA GLY A 37 9.60 8.28 5.95
C GLY A 37 8.55 9.38 6.00
#